data_AF-A0A6A1WBE7-F1
#
_entry.id   AF-A0A6A1WBE7-F1
#
_cell.length_a   1.000
_cell.length_b   1.000
_cell.length_c   1.000
_cell.angle_alpha   90.00
_cell.angle_beta   90.00
_cell.angle_gamma   90.00
#
_symmetry.space_group_name_H-M   'P 1'
#
loop_
_entity.id
_entity.type
_entity.pdbx_description
1 polymer ?
#
loop_
_entity_poly.entity_id
_entity_poly.type
_entity_poly.pdbx_seq_one_letter_code
_entity_poly.pdbx_strand_id
1 'polypeptide(L)'
;MSHQRRQRNGNNPKEQDFSSIRKVIRGAIRMPREIRPVAEKSQQEAVQITLEEPKSDLENGTNSSRDRELREHRTLCAPLLQAALKGDWKTGEAFLKKNPHCIALPITKEEGTALHNAAATKRTTFVKQLVKLMKPSDLELQTTEGCTALIFAVQSGSVTIAREMVEKNNKLPCIRKDDKMTPLGSAAWCGPRHKKMVSYLLSVTPYEHLTAHERTGLLLGTIHSDMFGMVLVSLNVVD
;
A
#
# COMPACT_ATOMS: atom_id res chain seq x y z
N MET A 1 31.57 -1.62 58.94
CA MET A 1 31.24 -2.99 58.49
C MET A 1 30.09 -2.89 57.50
N SER A 2 30.43 -3.01 56.23
CA SER A 2 29.60 -2.85 55.04
C SER A 2 28.93 -4.19 54.70
N HIS A 3 27.60 -4.22 54.59
CA HIS A 3 26.89 -5.39 54.09
C HIS A 3 26.16 -5.09 52.77
N GLN A 4 26.68 -5.78 51.76
CA GLN A 4 26.31 -5.85 50.35
C GLN A 4 24.80 -6.02 50.10
N ARG A 5 24.28 -5.18 49.20
CA ARG A 5 23.08 -5.46 48.40
C ARG A 5 23.34 -6.66 47.50
N ARG A 6 22.57 -7.73 47.67
CA ARG A 6 22.45 -8.82 46.68
C ARG A 6 21.66 -8.31 45.46
N GLN A 7 22.34 -8.19 44.32
CA GLN A 7 21.69 -8.13 43.01
C GLN A 7 21.01 -9.47 42.73
N ARG A 8 19.70 -9.48 42.49
CA ARG A 8 19.02 -10.61 41.85
C ARG A 8 18.99 -10.35 40.34
N ASN A 9 19.98 -10.93 39.65
CA ASN A 9 19.82 -11.34 38.26
C ASN A 9 18.73 -12.41 38.20
N GLY A 10 17.71 -12.18 37.37
CA GLY A 10 16.61 -13.11 37.15
C GLY A 10 16.24 -13.11 35.68
N ASN A 11 16.97 -13.90 34.90
CA ASN A 11 16.66 -14.26 33.52
C ASN A 11 15.18 -14.68 33.41
N ASN A 12 14.40 -13.92 32.65
CA ASN A 12 13.03 -14.29 32.30
C ASN A 12 13.08 -15.22 31.06
N PRO A 13 12.63 -16.49 31.11
CA PRO A 13 12.84 -17.46 30.02
C PRO A 13 12.06 -17.20 28.72
N LYS A 14 11.37 -16.06 28.59
CA LYS A 14 10.50 -15.73 27.44
C LYS A 14 11.14 -14.81 26.40
N GLU A 15 12.36 -14.34 26.63
CA GLU A 15 13.16 -13.63 25.62
C GLU A 15 14.26 -14.57 25.11
N GLN A 16 13.88 -15.54 24.27
CA GLN A 16 14.88 -16.19 23.44
C GLN A 16 15.41 -15.15 22.46
N ASP A 17 16.72 -14.95 22.46
CA ASP A 17 17.39 -13.97 21.60
C ASP A 17 17.29 -14.41 20.13
N PHE A 18 16.26 -13.90 19.44
CA PHE A 18 16.03 -14.13 18.01
C PHE A 18 16.98 -13.32 17.11
N SER A 19 17.99 -12.62 17.65
CA SER A 19 18.98 -11.87 16.87
C SER A 19 19.68 -12.73 15.83
N SER A 20 20.03 -13.97 16.19
CA SER A 20 20.64 -14.95 15.30
C SER A 20 19.68 -15.40 14.19
N ILE A 21 18.40 -15.64 14.52
CA ILE A 21 17.36 -16.02 13.55
C ILE A 21 17.05 -14.85 12.60
N ARG A 22 17.00 -13.61 13.11
CA ARG A 22 16.84 -12.38 12.32
C ARG A 22 17.99 -12.16 11.33
N LYS A 23 19.22 -12.59 11.67
CA LYS A 23 20.40 -12.49 10.80
C LYS A 23 20.35 -13.55 9.68
N VAL A 24 19.91 -14.77 10.01
CA VAL A 24 19.74 -15.87 9.04
C VAL A 24 18.61 -15.58 8.05
N ILE A 25 17.44 -15.12 8.52
CA ILE A 25 16.30 -14.80 7.64
C ILE A 25 16.63 -13.63 6.69
N ARG A 26 17.38 -12.62 7.17
CA ARG A 26 17.87 -11.50 6.33
C ARG A 26 18.81 -11.93 5.20
N GLY A 27 19.54 -13.03 5.37
CA GLY A 27 20.46 -13.56 4.36
C GLY A 27 19.84 -14.56 3.38
N ALA A 28 18.78 -15.27 3.79
CA ALA A 28 18.20 -16.39 3.04
C ALA A 28 17.07 -16.00 2.08
N ILE A 29 16.45 -14.83 2.26
CA ILE A 29 15.33 -14.38 1.44
C ILE A 29 15.77 -13.16 0.65
N ARG A 30 15.74 -13.26 -0.69
CA ARG A 30 15.87 -12.11 -1.58
C ARG A 30 14.71 -11.17 -1.28
N MET A 31 14.96 -10.19 -0.40
CA MET A 31 14.01 -9.12 -0.08
C MET A 31 13.53 -8.52 -1.41
N PRO A 32 12.21 -8.38 -1.64
CA PRO A 32 11.73 -7.49 -2.68
C PRO A 32 12.41 -6.14 -2.48
N ARG A 33 12.90 -5.53 -3.55
CA ARG A 33 13.56 -4.21 -3.48
C ARG A 33 12.73 -3.32 -2.56
N GLU A 34 13.35 -2.81 -1.50
CA GLU A 34 12.75 -1.76 -0.70
C GLU A 34 12.27 -0.69 -1.67
N ILE A 35 10.96 -0.58 -1.87
CA ILE A 35 10.40 0.67 -2.37
C ILE A 35 10.68 1.62 -1.23
N ARG A 36 11.78 2.37 -1.37
CA ARG A 36 12.10 3.44 -0.45
C ARG A 36 10.82 4.25 -0.29
N PRO A 37 10.31 4.44 0.94
CA PRO A 37 9.33 5.49 1.16
C PRO A 37 9.95 6.74 0.54
N VAL A 38 9.22 7.43 -0.33
CA VAL A 38 9.54 8.81 -0.64
C VAL A 38 9.49 9.50 0.72
N ALA A 39 10.68 9.67 1.31
CA ALA A 39 10.85 10.21 2.62
C ALA A 39 10.16 11.57 2.66
N GLU A 40 9.54 11.84 3.79
CA GLU A 40 9.18 13.16 4.25
C GLU A 40 10.27 14.16 3.84
N LYS A 41 10.00 14.94 2.80
CA LYS A 41 10.59 16.25 2.64
C LYS A 41 9.55 17.25 3.09
N SER A 42 9.89 17.83 4.23
CA SER A 42 9.34 19.04 4.81
C SER A 42 9.05 20.10 3.74
N GLN A 43 8.06 20.92 4.06
CA GLN A 43 7.53 22.01 3.24
C GLN A 43 8.62 23.02 2.82
N GLN A 44 8.34 23.69 1.70
CA GLN A 44 9.04 24.83 1.08
C GLN A 44 10.31 24.49 0.30
N GLU A 45 10.12 24.23 -0.99
CA GLU A 45 11.02 24.73 -2.04
C GLU A 45 10.21 24.88 -3.33
N ALA A 46 10.23 26.08 -3.90
CA ALA A 46 9.57 26.40 -5.15
C ALA A 46 10.27 25.64 -6.28
N VAL A 47 9.58 24.68 -6.90
CA VAL A 47 10.10 24.02 -8.10
C VAL A 47 9.88 24.96 -9.28
N GLN A 48 10.96 25.62 -9.71
CA GLN A 48 11.04 26.27 -11.02
C GLN A 48 10.74 25.23 -12.10
N ILE A 49 9.76 25.54 -12.95
CA ILE A 49 9.46 24.76 -14.15
C ILE A 49 10.53 25.13 -15.18
N THR A 50 11.63 24.39 -15.20
CA THR A 50 12.55 24.42 -16.33
C THR A 50 11.99 23.49 -17.40
N LEU A 51 11.45 24.09 -18.46
CA LEU A 51 11.10 23.40 -19.70
C LEU A 51 12.42 22.97 -20.37
N GLU A 52 12.87 21.74 -20.14
CA GLU A 52 13.92 21.15 -20.99
C GLU A 52 13.28 20.51 -22.24
N GLU A 53 13.73 20.98 -23.40
CA GLU A 53 13.38 20.45 -24.72
C GLU A 53 13.85 18.99 -24.90
N PRO A 54 13.12 18.17 -25.67
CA PRO A 54 13.42 16.74 -25.76
C PRO A 54 14.64 16.47 -26.66
N LYS A 55 15.64 15.78 -26.10
CA LYS A 55 16.68 15.11 -26.89
C LYS A 55 16.07 13.95 -27.66
N SER A 56 16.40 13.90 -28.96
CA SER A 56 16.00 12.87 -29.91
C SER A 56 16.82 11.61 -29.70
N ASP A 57 16.20 10.57 -29.16
CA ASP A 57 16.68 9.20 -29.34
C ASP A 57 15.63 8.46 -30.18
N LEU A 58 16.04 8.11 -31.40
CA LEU A 58 15.30 7.21 -32.29
C LEU A 58 15.28 5.82 -31.66
N GLU A 59 14.08 5.23 -31.47
CA GLU A 59 13.79 3.83 -31.80
C GLU A 59 12.30 3.47 -31.64
N ASN A 60 11.79 2.73 -32.64
CA ASN A 60 10.48 2.06 -32.79
C ASN A 60 9.20 2.87 -33.07
N GLY A 61 8.95 3.06 -34.38
CA GLY A 61 7.83 3.78 -35.00
C GLY A 61 6.46 3.09 -35.02
N THR A 62 6.06 2.35 -33.98
CA THR A 62 4.67 1.89 -33.81
C THR A 62 4.02 2.32 -32.48
N ASN A 63 4.81 2.85 -31.53
CA ASN A 63 4.32 3.29 -30.22
C ASN A 63 3.88 4.76 -30.16
N SER A 64 4.23 5.57 -31.17
CA SER A 64 4.07 7.04 -31.12
C SER A 64 2.61 7.53 -31.00
N SER A 65 1.66 6.89 -31.71
CA SER A 65 0.24 7.29 -31.68
C SER A 65 -0.44 6.91 -30.36
N ARG A 66 -0.25 5.67 -29.91
CA ARG A 66 -0.84 5.17 -28.65
C ARG A 66 -0.28 5.91 -27.45
N ASP A 67 1.02 6.19 -27.43
CA ASP A 67 1.65 6.96 -26.35
C ASP A 67 1.15 8.41 -26.33
N ARG A 68 0.84 8.99 -27.50
CA ARG A 68 0.24 10.32 -27.60
C ARG A 68 -1.19 10.35 -27.04
N GLU A 69 -2.04 9.40 -27.42
CA GLU A 69 -3.40 9.29 -26.90
C GLU A 69 -3.43 9.09 -25.38
N LEU A 70 -2.54 8.23 -24.85
CA LEU A 70 -2.39 8.03 -23.41
C LEU A 70 -1.94 9.32 -22.68
N ARG A 71 -1.05 10.11 -23.29
CA ARG A 71 -0.64 11.42 -22.74
C ARG A 71 -1.79 12.42 -22.75
N GLU A 72 -2.57 12.48 -23.82
CA GLU A 72 -3.73 13.37 -23.94
C GLU A 72 -4.78 13.01 -22.89
N HIS A 73 -5.06 11.71 -22.71
CA HIS A 73 -5.96 11.21 -21.68
C HIS A 73 -5.49 11.57 -20.25
N ARG A 74 -4.20 11.38 -19.94
CA ARG A 74 -3.64 11.75 -18.62
C ARG A 74 -3.69 13.26 -18.38
N THR A 75 -3.47 14.05 -19.43
CA THR A 75 -3.56 15.51 -19.37
C THR A 75 -4.98 15.97 -19.08
N LEU A 76 -5.97 15.35 -19.73
CA LEU A 76 -7.40 15.60 -19.47
C LEU A 76 -7.74 15.34 -17.99
N CYS A 77 -7.19 14.27 -17.41
CA CYS A 77 -7.46 13.88 -16.02
C CYS A 77 -6.57 14.56 -14.98
N ALA A 78 -5.63 15.44 -15.38
CA ALA A 78 -4.73 16.12 -14.45
C ALA A 78 -5.46 16.89 -13.32
N PRO A 79 -6.60 17.58 -13.55
CA PRO A 79 -7.35 18.22 -12.46
C PRO A 79 -7.87 17.22 -11.43
N LEU A 80 -8.33 16.04 -11.87
CA LEU A 80 -8.81 14.99 -10.98
C LEU A 80 -7.67 14.40 -10.15
N LEU A 81 -6.51 14.15 -10.77
CA LEU A 81 -5.31 13.71 -10.06
C LEU A 81 -4.91 14.71 -8.97
N GLN A 82 -4.88 16.00 -9.32
CA GLN A 82 -4.49 17.05 -8.37
C GLN A 82 -5.48 17.19 -7.21
N ALA A 83 -6.78 17.08 -7.50
CA ALA A 83 -7.82 17.04 -6.48
C ALA A 83 -7.65 15.83 -5.55
N ALA A 84 -7.36 14.64 -6.10
CA ALA A 84 -7.14 13.42 -5.35
C ALA A 84 -5.91 13.51 -4.42
N LEU A 85 -4.79 14.09 -4.89
CA LEU A 85 -3.56 14.28 -4.09
C LEU A 85 -3.75 15.28 -2.95
N LYS A 86 -4.55 16.33 -3.17
CA LYS A 86 -4.86 17.36 -2.17
C LYS A 86 -6.01 16.99 -1.24
N GLY A 87 -6.86 16.04 -1.64
CA GLY A 87 -8.11 15.73 -0.95
C GLY A 87 -9.22 16.76 -1.19
N ASP A 88 -9.12 17.55 -2.27
CA ASP A 88 -10.14 18.54 -2.65
C ASP A 88 -11.31 17.86 -3.35
N TRP A 89 -12.24 17.33 -2.55
CA TRP A 89 -13.43 16.67 -3.08
C TRP A 89 -14.30 17.59 -3.93
N LYS A 90 -14.41 18.88 -3.58
CA LYS A 90 -15.28 19.82 -4.30
C LYS A 90 -14.83 19.97 -5.76
N THR A 91 -13.53 20.14 -5.98
CA THR A 91 -12.96 20.21 -7.34
C THR A 91 -13.06 18.86 -8.05
N GLY A 92 -12.77 17.76 -7.35
CA GLY A 92 -12.88 16.41 -7.92
C GLY A 92 -14.31 16.06 -8.36
N GLU A 93 -15.31 16.36 -7.54
CA GLU A 93 -16.72 16.13 -7.83
C GLU A 93 -17.19 16.97 -9.02
N ALA A 94 -16.84 18.26 -9.06
CA ALA A 94 -17.18 19.13 -10.18
C ALA A 94 -16.57 18.63 -11.49
N PHE A 95 -15.35 18.09 -11.46
CA PHE A 95 -14.73 17.45 -12.61
C PHE A 95 -15.47 16.17 -13.04
N LEU A 96 -15.77 15.27 -12.10
CA LEU A 96 -16.44 13.99 -12.39
C LEU A 96 -17.87 14.17 -12.89
N LYS A 97 -18.59 15.22 -12.44
CA LYS A 97 -19.91 15.57 -12.99
C LYS A 97 -19.86 15.89 -14.48
N LYS A 98 -18.76 16.53 -14.94
CA LYS A 98 -18.54 16.85 -16.35
C LYS A 98 -17.96 15.68 -17.14
N ASN A 99 -17.13 14.86 -16.48
CA ASN A 99 -16.41 13.74 -17.09
C ASN A 99 -16.62 12.43 -16.30
N PRO A 100 -17.82 11.82 -16.31
CA PRO A 100 -18.10 10.65 -15.47
C PRO A 100 -17.23 9.43 -15.80
N HIS A 101 -16.84 9.28 -17.07
CA HIS A 101 -15.97 8.20 -17.54
C HIS A 101 -14.59 8.20 -16.87
N CYS A 102 -14.10 9.35 -16.39
CA CYS A 102 -12.78 9.49 -15.76
C CYS A 102 -12.66 8.89 -14.36
N ILE A 103 -13.76 8.44 -13.75
CA ILE A 103 -13.79 7.97 -12.35
C ILE A 103 -12.82 6.81 -12.09
N ALA A 104 -12.67 5.92 -13.07
CA ALA A 104 -11.89 4.69 -12.97
C ALA A 104 -10.75 4.64 -14.00
N LEU A 105 -10.44 5.75 -14.67
CA LEU A 105 -9.41 5.72 -15.71
C LEU A 105 -8.00 5.72 -15.11
N PRO A 106 -7.02 5.09 -15.80
CA PRO A 106 -5.61 5.25 -15.47
C PRO A 106 -5.14 6.68 -15.79
N ILE A 107 -4.67 7.39 -14.76
CA ILE A 107 -4.28 8.82 -14.86
C ILE A 107 -2.79 9.05 -14.63
N THR A 108 -2.02 8.04 -14.21
CA THR A 108 -0.56 8.09 -14.08
C THR A 108 0.17 7.19 -15.09
N LYS A 109 1.50 7.29 -15.15
CA LYS A 109 2.35 6.45 -16.00
C LYS A 109 2.27 4.98 -15.62
N GLU A 110 2.17 4.71 -14.33
CA GLU A 110 2.06 3.41 -13.68
C GLU A 110 0.61 2.91 -13.67
N GLU A 111 -0.25 3.45 -14.52
CA GLU A 111 -1.68 3.13 -14.61
C GLU A 111 -2.48 3.36 -13.31
N GLY A 112 -1.95 4.19 -12.40
CA GLY A 112 -2.63 4.58 -11.18
C GLY A 112 -3.86 5.43 -11.46
N THR A 113 -4.95 5.17 -10.74
CA THR A 113 -6.20 5.94 -10.80
C THR A 113 -6.24 7.04 -9.72
N ALA A 114 -7.29 7.87 -9.72
CA ALA A 114 -7.51 8.86 -8.67
C ALA A 114 -7.60 8.21 -7.28
N LEU A 115 -8.19 7.02 -7.18
CA LEU A 115 -8.36 6.29 -5.92
C LEU A 115 -7.00 5.85 -5.34
N HIS A 116 -6.08 5.36 -6.17
CA HIS A 116 -4.72 4.97 -5.76
C HIS A 116 -3.98 6.15 -5.11
N ASN A 117 -4.00 7.30 -5.79
CA ASN A 117 -3.30 8.51 -5.35
C ASN A 117 -3.91 9.12 -4.08
N ALA A 118 -5.24 9.11 -3.95
CA ALA A 118 -5.93 9.55 -2.74
C ALA A 118 -5.66 8.62 -1.54
N ALA A 119 -5.58 7.30 -1.77
CA ALA A 119 -5.24 6.32 -0.74
C ALA A 119 -3.79 6.46 -0.24
N ALA A 120 -2.84 6.67 -1.18
CA ALA A 120 -1.43 6.90 -0.87
C ALA A 120 -1.23 8.14 0.01
N THR A 121 -1.95 9.22 -0.30
CA THR A 121 -1.87 10.51 0.40
C THR A 121 -2.85 10.65 1.57
N LYS A 122 -3.50 9.55 1.98
CA LYS A 122 -4.41 9.45 3.14
C LYS A 122 -5.61 10.42 3.08
N ARG A 123 -6.10 10.76 1.88
CA ARG A 123 -7.24 11.68 1.69
C ARG A 123 -8.57 10.99 1.94
N THR A 124 -8.82 10.67 3.21
CA THR A 124 -9.96 9.85 3.65
C THR A 124 -11.30 10.37 3.14
N THR A 125 -11.59 11.67 3.27
CA THR A 125 -12.86 12.24 2.79
C THR A 125 -13.02 12.09 1.28
N PHE A 126 -11.95 12.34 0.51
CA PHE A 126 -11.97 12.16 -0.94
C PHE A 126 -12.22 10.71 -1.31
N VAL A 127 -11.53 9.76 -0.67
CA VAL A 127 -11.72 8.32 -0.90
C VAL A 127 -13.16 7.91 -0.59
N LYS A 128 -13.70 8.28 0.58
CA LYS A 128 -15.08 7.94 0.97
C LYS A 128 -16.10 8.37 -0.08
N GLN A 129 -15.97 9.58 -0.60
CA GLN A 129 -16.92 10.08 -1.59
C GLN A 129 -16.70 9.43 -2.97
N LEU A 130 -15.44 9.22 -3.38
CA LEU A 130 -15.13 8.55 -4.64
C LEU A 130 -15.65 7.10 -4.66
N VAL A 131 -15.41 6.33 -3.59
CA VAL A 131 -15.83 4.93 -3.46
C VAL A 131 -17.36 4.77 -3.53
N LYS A 132 -18.13 5.76 -3.03
CA LYS A 132 -19.60 5.75 -3.16
C LYS A 132 -20.04 5.77 -4.63
N LEU A 133 -19.32 6.50 -5.48
CA LEU A 133 -19.64 6.67 -6.91
C LEU A 133 -19.11 5.52 -7.76
N MET A 134 -18.12 4.76 -7.29
CA MET A 134 -17.49 3.65 -8.03
C MET A 134 -18.32 2.36 -7.96
N LYS A 135 -18.16 1.51 -8.97
CA LYS A 135 -18.59 0.10 -8.94
C LYS A 135 -17.55 -0.73 -8.17
N PRO A 136 -17.94 -1.87 -7.57
CA PRO A 136 -16.98 -2.77 -6.93
C PRO A 136 -15.80 -3.16 -7.83
N SER A 137 -16.05 -3.43 -9.12
CA SER A 137 -15.03 -3.76 -10.12
C SER A 137 -14.01 -2.64 -10.35
N ASP A 138 -14.41 -1.38 -10.19
CA ASP A 138 -13.51 -0.24 -10.40
C ASP A 138 -12.44 -0.16 -9.29
N LEU A 139 -12.72 -0.73 -8.11
CA LEU A 139 -11.76 -0.83 -7.01
C LEU A 139 -10.73 -1.95 -7.22
N GLU A 140 -11.00 -2.88 -8.15
CA GLU A 140 -10.11 -4.00 -8.48
C GLU A 140 -9.01 -3.61 -9.47
N LEU A 141 -9.08 -2.40 -10.04
CA LEU A 141 -8.06 -1.89 -10.96
C LEU A 141 -6.69 -1.85 -10.30
N GLN A 142 -5.69 -2.28 -11.07
CA GLN A 142 -4.30 -2.42 -10.64
C GLN A 142 -3.40 -1.46 -11.42
N THR A 143 -2.34 -1.01 -10.77
CA THR A 143 -1.22 -0.34 -11.44
C THR A 143 -0.42 -1.32 -12.30
N THR A 144 0.57 -0.82 -13.03
CA THR A 144 1.56 -1.63 -13.77
C THR A 144 2.39 -2.57 -12.88
N GLU A 145 2.31 -2.45 -11.55
CA GLU A 145 2.93 -3.35 -10.57
C GLU A 145 1.92 -4.30 -9.90
N GLY A 146 0.69 -4.38 -10.43
CA GLY A 146 -0.38 -5.18 -9.86
C GLY A 146 -0.96 -4.59 -8.56
N CYS A 147 -0.63 -3.35 -8.19
CA CYS A 147 -1.10 -2.79 -6.92
C CYS A 147 -2.51 -2.22 -7.06
N THR A 148 -3.47 -2.70 -6.27
CA THR A 148 -4.77 -2.05 -6.10
C THR A 148 -4.65 -0.85 -5.15
N ALA A 149 -5.65 0.03 -5.13
CA ALA A 149 -5.70 1.15 -4.18
C ALA A 149 -5.68 0.70 -2.71
N LEU A 150 -6.11 -0.53 -2.41
CA LEU A 150 -5.98 -1.12 -1.07
C LEU A 150 -4.51 -1.32 -0.67
N ILE A 151 -3.62 -1.69 -1.59
CA ILE A 151 -2.18 -1.79 -1.31
C ILE A 151 -1.60 -0.43 -0.93
N PHE A 152 -2.01 0.65 -1.61
CA PHE A 152 -1.57 2.01 -1.26
C PHE A 152 -2.12 2.45 0.11
N ALA A 153 -3.34 2.06 0.47
CA ALA A 153 -3.88 2.30 1.81
C ALA A 153 -3.13 1.52 2.91
N VAL A 154 -2.69 0.30 2.59
CA VAL A 154 -1.82 -0.50 3.45
C VAL A 154 -0.49 0.20 3.67
N GLN A 155 0.19 0.62 2.61
CA GLN A 155 1.47 1.33 2.68
C GLN A 155 1.38 2.66 3.43
N SER A 156 0.25 3.35 3.30
CA SER A 156 -0.02 4.60 4.03
C SER A 156 -0.47 4.35 5.48
N GLY A 157 -0.81 3.12 5.84
CA GLY A 157 -1.29 2.74 7.17
C GLY A 157 -2.70 3.24 7.50
N SER A 158 -3.48 3.66 6.49
CA SER A 158 -4.82 4.22 6.70
C SER A 158 -5.88 3.12 6.79
N VAL A 159 -6.10 2.60 8.00
CA VAL A 159 -7.12 1.56 8.27
C VAL A 159 -8.53 2.04 7.89
N THR A 160 -8.83 3.32 8.09
CA THR A 160 -10.12 3.89 7.71
C THR A 160 -10.35 3.80 6.21
N ILE A 161 -9.35 4.15 5.40
CA ILE A 161 -9.44 4.04 3.93
C ILE A 161 -9.56 2.58 3.49
N ALA A 162 -8.78 1.69 4.09
CA ALA A 162 -8.88 0.25 3.80
C ALA A 162 -10.27 -0.30 4.12
N ARG A 163 -10.89 0.14 5.22
CA ARG A 163 -12.25 -0.25 5.60
C ARG A 163 -13.28 0.15 4.55
N GLU A 164 -13.28 1.41 4.15
CA GLU A 164 -14.25 1.94 3.17
C GLU A 164 -14.18 1.19 1.83
N MET A 165 -12.97 0.82 1.38
CA MET A 165 -12.80 0.06 0.14
C MET A 165 -13.28 -1.39 0.27
N VAL A 166 -12.95 -2.07 1.36
CA VAL A 166 -13.33 -3.48 1.57
C VAL A 166 -14.83 -3.64 1.85
N GLU A 167 -15.45 -2.67 2.54
CA GLU A 167 -16.91 -2.63 2.71
C GLU A 167 -17.63 -2.52 1.35
N LYS A 168 -17.05 -1.80 0.39
CA LYS A 168 -17.57 -1.71 -0.98
C LYS A 168 -17.30 -2.97 -1.80
N ASN A 169 -16.13 -3.58 -1.65
CA ASN A 169 -15.74 -4.79 -2.35
C ASN A 169 -14.91 -5.73 -1.46
N ASN A 170 -15.56 -6.78 -0.96
CA ASN A 170 -14.97 -7.77 -0.06
C ASN A 170 -13.94 -8.70 -0.73
N LYS A 171 -13.77 -8.64 -2.06
CA LYS A 171 -12.74 -9.41 -2.78
C LYS A 171 -11.36 -8.75 -2.71
N LEU A 172 -11.29 -7.45 -2.46
CA LEU A 172 -10.03 -6.69 -2.46
C LEU A 172 -8.92 -7.25 -1.56
N PRO A 173 -9.22 -7.74 -0.33
CA PRO A 173 -8.19 -8.35 0.53
C PRO A 173 -7.51 -9.58 -0.08
N CYS A 174 -8.10 -10.21 -1.10
CA CYS A 174 -7.59 -11.40 -1.76
C CYS A 174 -6.89 -11.11 -3.10
N ILE A 175 -6.96 -9.88 -3.63
CA ILE A 175 -6.29 -9.51 -4.88
C ILE A 175 -4.80 -9.31 -4.60
N ARG A 176 -3.97 -10.07 -5.33
CA ARG A 176 -2.51 -10.05 -5.18
C ARG A 176 -1.88 -9.05 -6.14
N LYS A 177 -0.79 -8.41 -5.71
CA LYS A 177 0.09 -7.69 -6.63
C LYS A 177 1.05 -8.65 -7.35
N ASP A 178 1.85 -8.14 -8.28
CA ASP A 178 2.61 -8.98 -9.22
C ASP A 178 3.60 -9.96 -8.57
N ASP A 179 4.16 -9.61 -7.40
CA ASP A 179 5.01 -10.52 -6.61
C ASP A 179 4.22 -11.56 -5.81
N LYS A 180 2.93 -11.74 -6.15
CA LYS A 180 1.97 -12.63 -5.50
C LYS A 180 1.70 -12.28 -4.03
N MET A 181 2.02 -11.06 -3.60
CA MET A 181 1.75 -10.61 -2.23
C MET A 181 0.32 -10.10 -2.08
N THR A 182 -0.37 -10.57 -1.05
CA THR A 182 -1.67 -10.03 -0.62
C THR A 182 -1.52 -8.68 0.10
N PRO A 183 -2.60 -7.90 0.24
CA PRO A 183 -2.63 -6.73 1.12
C PRO A 183 -2.19 -7.06 2.56
N LEU A 184 -2.65 -8.19 3.11
CA LEU A 184 -2.26 -8.66 4.44
C LEU A 184 -0.75 -8.95 4.52
N GLY A 185 -0.22 -9.66 3.52
CA GLY A 185 1.21 -9.91 3.40
C GLY A 185 1.99 -8.61 3.37
N SER A 186 1.60 -7.66 2.51
CA SER A 186 2.23 -6.34 2.42
C SER A 186 2.22 -5.60 3.77
N ALA A 187 1.10 -5.61 4.49
CA ALA A 187 0.98 -4.96 5.80
C ALA A 187 1.95 -5.53 6.85
N ALA A 188 2.23 -6.84 6.80
CA ALA A 188 3.16 -7.51 7.71
C ALA A 188 4.60 -7.00 7.55
N TRP A 189 4.97 -6.56 6.33
CA TRP A 189 6.31 -6.04 6.02
C TRP A 189 6.44 -4.52 6.21
N CYS A 190 5.36 -3.79 6.50
CA CYS A 190 5.38 -2.34 6.71
C CYS A 190 5.81 -1.90 8.13
N GLY A 191 6.23 -2.83 8.99
CA GLY A 191 6.73 -2.53 10.34
C GLY A 191 5.64 -2.36 11.42
N PRO A 192 6.05 -2.11 12.68
CA PRO A 192 5.17 -2.18 13.86
C PRO A 192 4.02 -1.16 13.86
N ARG A 193 4.17 -0.02 13.16
CA ARG A 193 3.11 1.00 13.05
C ARG A 193 1.86 0.48 12.32
N HIS A 194 1.96 -0.63 11.59
CA HIS A 194 0.87 -1.23 10.83
C HIS A 194 0.08 -2.29 11.61
N LYS A 195 0.32 -2.46 12.91
CA LYS A 195 -0.38 -3.46 13.75
C LYS A 195 -1.90 -3.41 13.63
N LYS A 196 -2.49 -2.21 13.62
CA LYS A 196 -3.95 -2.04 13.42
C LYS A 196 -4.40 -2.44 12.01
N MET A 197 -3.58 -2.17 10.99
CA MET A 197 -3.84 -2.58 9.61
C MET A 197 -3.76 -4.10 9.46
N VAL A 198 -2.73 -4.74 10.03
CA VAL A 198 -2.59 -6.19 10.05
C VAL A 198 -3.77 -6.83 10.77
N SER A 199 -4.15 -6.33 11.95
CA SER A 199 -5.31 -6.81 12.69
C SER A 199 -6.61 -6.71 11.87
N TYR A 200 -6.80 -5.58 11.19
CA TYR A 200 -7.96 -5.38 10.34
C TYR A 200 -7.97 -6.36 9.16
N LEU A 201 -6.87 -6.46 8.42
CA LEU A 201 -6.78 -7.36 7.27
C LEU A 201 -6.89 -8.83 7.64
N LEU A 202 -6.39 -9.25 8.80
CA LEU A 202 -6.65 -10.60 9.34
C LEU A 202 -8.14 -10.86 9.53
N SER A 203 -8.92 -9.86 9.98
CA SER A 203 -10.36 -10.03 10.19
C SER A 203 -11.19 -10.09 8.90
N VAL A 204 -10.65 -9.61 7.77
CA VAL A 204 -11.36 -9.55 6.48
C VAL A 204 -10.74 -10.42 5.38
N THR A 205 -9.63 -11.09 5.66
CA THR A 205 -8.96 -12.00 4.72
C THR A 205 -9.13 -13.44 5.23
N PRO A 206 -9.96 -14.27 4.56
CA PRO A 206 -10.09 -15.67 4.94
C PRO A 206 -8.73 -16.36 4.90
N TYR A 207 -8.33 -16.98 6.02
CA TYR A 207 -7.01 -17.62 6.14
C TYR A 207 -6.83 -18.77 5.14
N GLU A 208 -7.94 -19.45 4.80
CA GLU A 208 -8.01 -20.49 3.78
C GLU A 208 -7.60 -20.01 2.37
N HIS A 209 -7.77 -18.73 2.06
CA HIS A 209 -7.40 -18.15 0.78
C HIS A 209 -5.90 -17.82 0.66
N LEU A 210 -5.13 -18.00 1.75
CA LEU A 210 -3.68 -17.84 1.76
C LEU A 210 -2.99 -19.18 1.45
N THR A 211 -2.10 -19.15 0.47
CA THR A 211 -1.18 -20.26 0.16
C THR A 211 -0.18 -20.48 1.29
N ALA A 212 0.44 -21.67 1.33
CA ALA A 212 1.49 -21.98 2.29
C ALA A 212 2.64 -20.95 2.27
N HIS A 213 3.04 -20.50 1.08
CA HIS A 213 4.07 -19.47 0.92
C HIS A 213 3.65 -18.13 1.56
N GLU A 214 2.40 -17.72 1.39
CA GLU A 214 1.89 -16.47 1.96
C GLU A 214 1.74 -16.55 3.48
N ARG A 215 1.34 -17.71 4.01
CA ARG A 215 1.28 -17.95 5.46
C ARG A 215 2.68 -17.86 6.07
N THR A 216 3.68 -18.47 5.43
CA THR A 216 5.09 -18.36 5.82
C THR A 216 5.58 -16.92 5.72
N GLY A 217 5.28 -16.21 4.64
CA GLY A 217 5.64 -14.81 4.46
C GLY A 217 5.01 -13.89 5.51
N LEU A 218 3.75 -14.12 5.88
CA LEU A 218 3.05 -13.41 6.95
C LEU A 218 3.71 -13.64 8.31
N LEU A 219 4.06 -14.89 8.64
CA LEU A 219 4.78 -15.22 9.87
C LEU A 219 6.15 -14.52 9.92
N LEU A 220 6.93 -14.60 8.84
CA LEU A 220 8.24 -13.96 8.75
C LEU A 220 8.14 -12.43 8.84
N GLY A 221 7.20 -11.82 8.13
CA GLY A 221 6.97 -10.37 8.18
C GLY A 221 6.57 -9.90 9.58
N THR A 222 5.70 -10.63 10.28
CA THR A 222 5.31 -10.28 11.66
C THR A 222 6.43 -10.50 12.68
N ILE A 223 7.29 -11.49 12.51
CA ILE A 223 8.52 -11.64 13.33
C ILE A 223 9.47 -10.46 13.07
N HIS A 224 9.69 -10.10 11.81
CA HIS A 224 10.57 -9.01 11.43
C HIS A 224 10.09 -7.65 11.98
N SER A 225 8.77 -7.45 11.99
CA SER A 225 8.13 -6.21 12.41
C SER A 225 7.76 -6.15 13.90
N ASP A 226 8.20 -7.12 14.71
CA ASP A 226 7.88 -7.24 16.15
C ASP A 226 6.36 -7.32 16.44
N MET A 227 5.62 -7.95 15.52
CA MET A 227 4.17 -8.18 15.55
C MET A 227 3.79 -9.66 15.73
N PHE A 228 4.75 -10.54 16.10
CA PHE A 228 4.60 -11.99 16.12
C PHE A 228 3.39 -12.49 16.93
N GLY A 229 3.00 -11.81 18.01
CA GLY A 229 1.82 -12.15 18.80
C GLY A 229 0.47 -12.06 18.06
N MET A 230 0.41 -11.34 16.93
CA MET A 230 -0.84 -11.16 16.18
C MET A 230 -1.25 -12.39 15.36
N VAL A 231 -0.29 -13.15 14.84
CA VAL A 231 -0.57 -14.32 13.98
C VAL A 231 -0.87 -15.56 14.81
N LEU A 232 -0.28 -15.68 16.00
CA LEU A 232 -0.55 -16.78 16.93
C LEU A 232 -2.01 -16.81 17.41
N VAL A 233 -2.63 -15.63 17.59
CA VAL A 233 -4.05 -15.55 17.96
C VAL A 233 -4.95 -16.06 16.83
N SER A 234 -4.59 -15.83 15.57
CA SER A 234 -5.36 -16.30 14.42
C SER A 234 -5.19 -17.79 14.14
N LEU A 235 -4.04 -18.37 14.50
CA LEU A 235 -3.75 -19.80 14.34
C LEU A 235 -4.48 -20.66 15.38
N ASN A 236 -4.64 -20.17 16.60
CA ASN A 236 -5.31 -20.89 17.69
C ASN A 236 -6.85 -20.89 17.60
N VAL A 237 -7.44 -20.27 16.58
CA VAL A 237 -8.91 -20.23 16.36
C VAL A 237 -9.35 -21.32 15.36
N VAL A 238 -8.41 -22.11 14.83
CA VAL A 238 -8.67 -23.15 13.82
C VAL A 238 -8.47 -24.58 14.39
N ASP A 239 -8.29 -24.72 15.70
CA ASP A 239 -8.30 -26.02 16.41
C ASP A 239 -9.62 -26.24 17.17
#